data_AF-A0A529X9C3-F1
#
_entry.id   AF-A0A529X9C3-F1
#
_cell.length_a   1.000
_cell.length_b   1.000
_cell.length_c   1.000
_cell.angle_alpha   90.00
_cell.angle_beta   90.00
_cell.angle_gamma   90.00
#
_symmetry.space_group_name_H-M   'P 1'
#
loop_
_entity.id
_entity.type
_entity.pdbx_description
1 polymer ?
#
loop_
_entity_poly.entity_id
_entity_poly.type
_entity_poly.pdbx_seq_one_letter_code
_entity_poly.pdbx_strand_id
1 'polypeptide(L)'
;PSKIIYQASISDMTRDCTHANGQLSMKIAVAGKVVPGPMFAPGTVTMPIRIAVQHGDEVLYSQLHQYQVQVTDPSAATQFVFTDTNVVVPEPSAKDYQAYAGFDENTPAAPADKSKGKRKKRAPATN
;
A
#
# COMPACT_ATOMS: atom_id res chain seq x y z
N PRO A 1 10.53 -4.40 20.88
CA PRO A 1 9.55 -4.89 19.87
C PRO A 1 8.10 -5.17 20.38
N SER A 2 7.74 -4.84 21.64
CA SER A 2 6.42 -5.16 22.21
C SER A 2 5.22 -4.33 21.70
N LYS A 3 5.46 -3.33 20.84
CA LYS A 3 4.44 -2.40 20.34
C LYS A 3 4.19 -2.50 18.83
N ILE A 4 4.67 -3.56 18.18
CA ILE A 4 4.45 -3.75 16.73
C ILE A 4 3.00 -4.16 16.50
N ILE A 5 2.31 -3.43 15.62
CA ILE A 5 0.94 -3.74 15.21
C ILE A 5 0.95 -4.80 14.10
N TYR A 6 1.71 -4.57 13.03
CA TYR A 6 1.91 -5.55 11.97
C TYR A 6 3.22 -5.25 11.23
N GLN A 7 3.69 -6.21 10.44
CA GLN A 7 4.75 -6.03 9.45
C GLN A 7 4.23 -6.43 8.08
N ALA A 8 4.31 -5.51 7.12
CA ALA A 8 4.06 -5.83 5.71
C ALA A 8 5.39 -6.06 5.00
N SER A 9 5.42 -7.01 4.07
CA SER A 9 6.60 -7.30 3.25
C SER A 9 6.19 -7.67 1.84
N ILE A 10 6.91 -7.13 0.85
CA ILE A 10 6.86 -7.59 -0.54
C ILE A 10 7.86 -8.73 -0.69
N SER A 11 7.43 -9.84 -1.27
CA SER A 11 8.26 -11.03 -1.50
C SER A 11 8.64 -11.22 -2.95
N ASP A 12 7.77 -10.80 -3.88
CA ASP A 12 8.01 -10.96 -5.32
C ASP A 12 7.37 -9.80 -6.10
N MET A 13 7.97 -9.49 -7.25
CA MET A 13 7.49 -8.51 -8.21
C MET A 13 7.71 -9.03 -9.62
N THR A 14 6.64 -9.09 -10.41
CA THR A 14 6.68 -9.51 -11.81
C THR A 14 6.15 -8.41 -12.71
N ARG A 15 6.62 -8.40 -13.96
CA ARG A 15 6.16 -7.49 -15.01
C ARG A 15 5.90 -8.26 -16.29
N ASP A 16 4.74 -8.05 -16.87
CA ASP A 16 4.37 -8.51 -18.21
C ASP A 16 4.28 -7.29 -19.13
N CYS A 17 4.97 -7.35 -20.27
CA CYS A 17 5.23 -6.22 -21.15
C CYS A 17 4.64 -6.48 -22.53
N THR A 18 3.79 -5.57 -23.01
CA THR A 18 3.25 -5.62 -24.38
C THR A 18 3.62 -4.35 -25.15
N HIS A 19 4.08 -4.55 -26.37
CA HIS A 19 4.52 -3.48 -27.27
C HIS A 19 3.46 -3.27 -28.35
N ALA A 20 2.95 -2.05 -28.49
CA ALA A 20 1.96 -1.72 -29.51
C ALA A 20 1.97 -0.21 -29.82
N ASN A 21 1.92 0.15 -31.11
CA ASN A 21 1.75 1.53 -31.56
C ASN A 21 2.77 2.53 -30.97
N GLY A 22 4.03 2.13 -30.81
CA GLY A 22 5.08 2.97 -30.22
C GLY A 22 4.96 3.18 -28.71
N GLN A 23 4.14 2.37 -28.03
CA GLN A 23 3.97 2.38 -26.58
C GLN A 23 4.33 1.00 -26.00
N LEU A 24 4.86 1.05 -24.79
CA LEU A 24 5.11 -0.09 -23.93
C LEU A 24 4.08 -0.08 -22.79
N SER A 25 3.18 -1.05 -22.81
CA SER A 25 2.24 -1.30 -21.71
C SER A 25 2.82 -2.35 -20.77
N MET A 26 2.74 -2.09 -19.46
CA MET A 26 3.23 -2.99 -18.43
C MET A 26 2.12 -3.35 -17.44
N LYS A 27 1.95 -4.66 -17.22
CA LYS A 27 1.21 -5.19 -16.09
C LYS A 27 2.18 -5.57 -15.00
N ILE A 28 2.20 -4.81 -13.92
CA ILE A 28 3.10 -5.04 -12.79
C ILE A 28 2.32 -5.70 -11.67
N ALA A 29 2.73 -6.89 -11.24
CA ALA A 29 2.15 -7.60 -10.12
C ALA A 29 3.13 -7.67 -8.95
N VAL A 30 2.62 -7.47 -7.74
CA VAL A 30 3.38 -7.43 -6.50
C VAL A 30 2.76 -8.43 -5.55
N ALA A 31 3.54 -9.41 -5.13
CA ALA A 31 3.12 -10.39 -4.13
C ALA A 31 3.81 -10.11 -2.80
N GLY A 32 3.06 -10.29 -1.72
CA GLY A 32 3.58 -10.05 -0.38
C GLY A 32 2.73 -10.68 0.71
N LYS A 33 3.03 -10.30 1.94
CA LYS A 33 2.29 -10.74 3.11
C LYS A 33 2.25 -9.67 4.20
N VAL A 34 1.19 -9.73 4.99
CA VAL A 34 1.04 -8.99 6.25
C VAL A 34 1.14 -9.99 7.39
N VAL A 35 2.09 -9.75 8.30
CA VAL A 35 2.31 -10.55 9.51
C VAL A 35 1.82 -9.75 10.71
N PRO A 36 0.78 -10.22 11.42
CA PRO A 36 0.33 -9.61 12.66
C PRO A 36 1.44 -9.53 13.72
N GLY A 37 1.51 -8.41 14.43
CA GLY A 37 2.37 -8.26 15.60
C GLY A 37 1.62 -8.51 16.91
N PRO A 38 2.30 -8.45 18.07
CA PRO A 38 1.68 -8.72 19.37
C PRO A 38 0.51 -7.80 19.75
N MET A 39 0.42 -6.62 19.15
CA MET A 39 -0.64 -5.64 19.39
C MET A 39 -1.72 -5.64 18.30
N PHE A 40 -1.66 -6.58 17.34
CA PHE A 40 -2.63 -6.64 16.25
C PHE A 40 -4.02 -7.03 16.73
N ALA A 41 -5.04 -6.37 16.18
CA ALA A 41 -6.42 -6.79 16.28
C ALA A 41 -6.96 -7.08 14.86
N PRO A 42 -7.76 -8.14 14.67
CA PRO A 42 -8.37 -8.45 13.38
C PRO A 42 -9.05 -7.23 12.75
N GLY A 43 -8.80 -7.01 11.46
CA GLY A 43 -9.26 -5.81 10.77
C GLY A 43 -8.65 -5.63 9.38
N THR A 44 -8.94 -4.49 8.77
CA THR A 44 -8.41 -4.11 7.46
C THR A 44 -7.08 -3.37 7.62
N VAL A 45 -6.05 -3.84 6.91
CA VAL A 45 -4.76 -3.16 6.78
C VAL A 45 -4.73 -2.47 5.42
N THR A 46 -4.51 -1.15 5.40
CA THR A 46 -4.33 -0.39 4.16
C THR A 46 -2.83 -0.17 3.94
N MET A 47 -2.32 -0.61 2.79
CA MET A 47 -0.91 -0.52 2.42
C MET A 47 -0.73 0.44 1.24
N PRO A 48 0.17 1.44 1.38
CA PRO A 48 0.48 2.39 0.32
C PRO A 48 1.51 1.78 -0.65
N ILE A 49 1.05 1.13 -1.72
CA ILE A 49 1.95 0.53 -2.71
C ILE A 49 2.14 1.52 -3.86
N ARG A 50 3.38 2.01 -4.05
CA ARG A 50 3.76 2.81 -5.20
C ARG A 50 4.31 1.93 -6.31
N ILE A 51 3.83 2.14 -7.52
CA ILE A 51 4.44 1.64 -8.75
C ILE A 51 5.07 2.83 -9.47
N ALA A 52 6.35 2.70 -9.83
CA ALA A 52 7.07 3.71 -10.60
C ALA A 52 7.84 3.08 -11.74
N VAL A 53 7.91 3.77 -12.88
CA VAL A 53 8.77 3.42 -14.01
C VAL A 53 9.64 4.62 -14.32
N GLN A 54 10.95 4.37 -14.43
CA GLN A 54 11.92 5.39 -14.78
C GLN A 54 12.79 4.98 -15.96
N HIS A 55 13.36 5.99 -16.61
CA HIS A 55 14.40 5.88 -17.61
C HIS A 55 15.58 6.77 -17.17
N GLY A 56 16.61 6.16 -16.58
CA GLY A 56 17.63 6.92 -15.85
C GLY A 56 16.99 7.70 -14.70
N ASP A 57 17.15 9.03 -14.73
CA ASP A 57 16.58 9.94 -13.72
C ASP A 57 15.16 10.43 -14.08
N GLU A 58 14.65 10.11 -15.27
CA GLU A 58 13.33 10.54 -15.72
C GLU A 58 12.24 9.57 -15.22
N VAL A 59 11.25 10.09 -14.50
CA VAL A 59 10.09 9.31 -14.05
C VAL A 59 9.00 9.36 -15.12
N LEU A 60 8.77 8.22 -15.79
CA LEU A 60 7.79 8.07 -16.86
C LEU A 60 6.40 7.75 -16.34
N TYR A 61 6.32 7.02 -15.23
CA TYR A 61 5.09 6.66 -14.56
C TYR A 61 5.31 6.62 -13.06
N SER A 62 4.35 7.13 -12.28
CA SER A 62 4.36 6.96 -10.84
C SER A 62 2.93 7.06 -10.30
N GLN A 63 2.43 5.99 -9.69
CA GLN A 63 1.11 5.95 -9.07
C GLN A 63 1.19 5.30 -7.70
N LEU A 64 0.48 5.89 -6.74
CA LEU A 64 0.34 5.40 -5.38
C LEU A 64 -1.05 4.77 -5.20
N HIS A 65 -1.06 3.51 -4.78
CA HIS A 65 -2.29 2.73 -4.58
C HIS A 65 -2.49 2.45 -3.10
N GLN A 66 -3.70 2.72 -2.60
CA GLN A 66 -4.10 2.36 -1.24
C GLN A 66 -4.73 0.97 -1.26
N TYR A 67 -3.90 -0.06 -1.14
CA TYR A 67 -4.32 -1.44 -1.27
C TYR A 67 -4.74 -2.03 0.08
N GLN A 68 -5.97 -2.53 0.17
CA GLN A 68 -6.54 -3.03 1.42
C GLN A 68 -6.48 -4.55 1.50
N VAL A 69 -5.99 -5.06 2.62
CA VAL A 69 -5.97 -6.49 2.95
C VAL A 69 -6.75 -6.72 4.23
N GLN A 70 -7.70 -7.65 4.18
CA GLN A 70 -8.43 -8.08 5.36
C GLN A 70 -7.64 -9.16 6.10
N VAL A 71 -7.27 -8.90 7.35
CA VAL A 71 -6.55 -9.85 8.22
C VAL A 71 -7.48 -10.27 9.35
N THR A 72 -7.92 -11.52 9.32
CA THR A 72 -8.90 -12.07 10.27
C THR A 72 -8.25 -12.89 11.38
N ASP A 73 -7.14 -13.57 11.08
CA ASP A 73 -6.40 -14.39 12.04
C ASP A 73 -5.16 -13.62 12.54
N PRO A 74 -5.11 -13.24 13.83
CA PRO A 74 -3.96 -12.54 14.40
C PRO A 74 -2.74 -13.44 14.63
N SER A 75 -2.85 -14.75 14.40
CA SER A 75 -1.76 -15.72 14.56
C SER A 75 -1.10 -16.16 13.25
N ALA A 76 -1.70 -15.79 12.11
CA ALA A 76 -1.24 -16.23 10.79
C ALA A 76 -0.90 -15.05 9.87
N ALA A 77 0.10 -15.25 9.00
CA ALA A 77 0.42 -14.29 7.95
C ALA A 77 -0.63 -14.34 6.84
N THR A 78 -1.16 -13.17 6.45
CA THR A 78 -2.09 -13.05 5.32
C THR A 78 -1.32 -12.68 4.06
N GLN A 79 -1.41 -13.51 3.02
CA GLN A 79 -0.79 -13.23 1.73
C GLN A 79 -1.65 -12.27 0.89
N PHE A 80 -1.01 -11.51 0.02
CA PHE A 80 -1.71 -10.64 -0.93
C PHE A 80 -1.02 -10.61 -2.28
N VAL A 81 -1.82 -10.28 -3.31
CA VAL A 81 -1.34 -9.97 -4.66
C VAL A 81 -2.01 -8.67 -5.12
N PHE A 82 -1.18 -7.67 -5.36
CA PHE A 82 -1.57 -6.41 -5.98
C PHE A 82 -1.16 -6.41 -7.45
N THR A 83 -1.93 -5.75 -8.32
CA THR A 83 -1.59 -5.64 -9.74
C THR A 83 -1.97 -4.26 -10.26
N ASP A 84 -1.03 -3.59 -10.91
CA ASP A 84 -1.25 -2.36 -11.66
C ASP A 84 -1.16 -2.65 -13.16
N THR A 85 -2.23 -2.40 -13.89
CA THR A 85 -2.34 -2.58 -15.34
C THR A 85 -2.33 -1.26 -16.11
N ASN A 86 -2.20 -0.13 -15.41
CA ASN A 86 -2.35 1.20 -16.02
C ASN A 86 -1.02 1.79 -16.50
N VAL A 87 0.07 1.04 -16.37
CA VAL A 87 1.40 1.51 -16.74
C VAL A 87 1.52 1.48 -18.26
N VAL A 88 1.49 2.67 -18.87
CA VAL A 88 1.72 2.86 -20.30
C VAL A 88 2.75 3.95 -20.46
N VAL A 89 3.86 3.63 -21.11
CA VAL A 89 5.00 4.54 -21.32
C VAL A 89 5.43 4.47 -22.79
N PRO A 90 6.17 5.47 -23.30
CA PRO A 90 6.74 5.39 -24.66
C PRO A 90 7.55 4.10 -24.83
N GLU A 91 7.52 3.53 -26.03
CA GLU A 91 8.34 2.35 -26.30
C GLU A 91 9.84 2.70 -26.25
N PRO A 92 10.65 2.02 -25.43
CA PRO A 92 12.04 2.37 -25.29
C PRO A 92 12.87 1.89 -26.48
N SER A 93 13.89 2.67 -26.84
CA SER A 93 14.84 2.30 -27.90
C SER A 93 15.83 1.20 -27.48
N ALA A 94 15.96 0.97 -26.17
CA ALA A 94 16.79 -0.06 -25.56
C ALA A 94 16.08 -0.66 -24.33
N LYS A 95 16.71 -1.63 -23.64
CA LYS A 95 16.16 -2.24 -22.41
C LYS A 95 16.67 -1.52 -21.16
N ASP A 96 16.37 -0.24 -21.04
CA ASP A 96 16.89 0.68 -20.02
C ASP A 96 15.83 1.17 -19.01
N TYR A 97 14.56 0.83 -19.23
CA TYR A 97 13.51 1.15 -18.28
C TYR A 97 13.60 0.30 -17.02
N GLN A 98 13.41 0.95 -15.86
CA GLN A 98 13.42 0.32 -14.55
C GLN A 98 12.05 0.53 -13.89
N ALA A 99 11.42 -0.59 -13.51
CA ALA A 99 10.17 -0.58 -12.78
C ALA A 99 10.44 -0.87 -11.29
N TYR A 100 9.80 -0.10 -10.43
CA TYR A 100 9.87 -0.20 -8.98
C TYR A 100 8.48 -0.45 -8.41
N ALA A 101 8.40 -1.35 -7.44
CA ALA A 101 7.25 -1.47 -6.55
C ALA A 101 7.73 -1.40 -5.11
N GLY A 102 7.07 -0.58 -4.29
CA GLY A 102 7.48 -0.40 -2.91
C GLY A 102 6.38 0.21 -2.05
N PHE A 103 6.57 0.14 -0.74
CA PHE A 103 5.74 0.89 0.20
C PHE A 103 6.17 2.36 0.21
N ASP A 104 5.22 3.29 0.20
CA ASP A 104 5.48 4.74 0.24
C ASP A 104 4.82 5.39 1.48
N GLU A 105 5.53 6.31 2.12
CA GLU A 105 5.10 6.99 3.33
C GLU A 105 4.05 8.09 3.08
N ASN A 106 3.74 8.42 1.82
CA ASN A 106 2.71 9.40 1.44
C ASN A 106 1.25 8.94 1.68
N THR A 107 1.01 8.15 2.73
CA THR A 107 -0.35 7.84 3.18
C THR A 107 -0.87 9.04 3.98
N PRO A 108 -2.04 9.61 3.65
CA PRO A 108 -2.66 10.61 4.51
C PRO A 108 -2.77 10.03 5.93
N ALA A 109 -2.24 10.76 6.93
CA ALA A 109 -2.31 10.35 8.32
C ALA A 109 -3.75 9.93 8.66
N ALA A 110 -3.91 8.76 9.29
CA ALA A 110 -5.22 8.27 9.71
C ALA A 110 -5.97 9.39 10.47
N PRO A 111 -7.27 9.62 10.20
CA PRO A 111 -8.01 10.65 10.91
C PRO A 111 -7.97 10.33 12.40
N ALA A 112 -7.39 11.24 13.18
CA ALA A 112 -7.34 11.11 14.63
C ALA A 112 -8.76 10.89 15.18
N ASP A 113 -8.93 9.80 15.93
CA ASP A 113 -10.16 9.46 16.64
C ASP A 113 -10.61 10.65 17.48
N LYS A 114 -11.72 11.28 17.09
CA LYS A 114 -12.39 12.35 17.85
C LYS A 114 -13.25 11.75 18.98
N SER A 115 -12.68 10.90 19.82
CA SER A 115 -13.26 10.60 21.12
C SER A 115 -12.92 11.71 22.13
N LYS A 116 -13.52 12.90 21.95
CA LYS A 116 -13.55 13.95 22.98
C LYS A 116 -14.91 13.96 23.67
N GLY A 117 -15.00 13.16 24.74
CA GLY A 117 -15.62 13.56 26.01
C GLY A 117 -17.12 13.89 26.05
N LYS A 118 -17.98 12.86 26.14
CA LYS A 118 -19.25 13.00 26.88
C LYS A 118 -18.97 12.94 28.39
N ARG A 119 -18.46 14.04 28.95
CA ARG A 119 -18.42 14.23 30.42
C ARG A 119 -19.86 14.43 30.91
N LYS A 120 -20.32 13.50 31.75
CA LYS A 120 -21.58 13.55 32.52
C LYS A 120 -21.82 14.95 33.10
N LYS A 121 -22.90 15.62 32.70
CA LYS A 121 -23.44 16.76 33.47
C LYS A 121 -24.09 16.20 34.74
N ARG A 122 -23.44 16.39 35.89
CA ARG A 122 -24.11 16.38 37.20
C ARG A 122 -24.84 17.72 37.33
N ALA A 123 -26.15 17.68 37.56
CA ALA A 123 -26.94 18.86 37.88
C ALA A 123 -26.63 19.33 39.30
N PRO A 124 -26.56 20.65 39.58
CA PRO A 124 -26.40 21.15 40.94
C PRO A 124 -27.74 21.09 41.70
N ALA A 125 -27.63 20.83 43.00
CA ALA A 125 -28.72 20.95 43.97
C ALA A 125 -29.10 22.43 44.16
N THR A 126 -30.38 22.70 44.39
CA THR A 126 -30.90 24.00 44.83
C THR A 126 -31.64 23.78 46.15
N ASN A 127 -31.45 24.73 47.07
CA ASN A 127 -32.13 24.87 48.36
C ASN A 127 -33.66 24.84 48.26
#